data_AF-A0A8J7FS37-F1
#
_entry.id   AF-A0A8J7FS37-F1
#
_cell.length_a   1.000
_cell.length_b   1.000
_cell.length_c   1.000
_cell.angle_alpha   90.00
_cell.angle_beta   90.00
_cell.angle_gamma   90.00
#
_symmetry.space_group_name_H-M   'P 1'
#
loop_
_entity.id
_entity.type
_entity.pdbx_description
1 polymer ?
#
loop_
_entity_poly.entity_id
_entity_poly.type
_entity_poly.pdbx_seq_one_letter_code
_entity_poly.pdbx_strand_id
1 'polypeptide(L)'
;MIGHKYKVIVRSVERLTPTYKRYKGTWRQKWKTLQQIREHSAAEAFISGEGCDPKMLLTQLKAETKIGLQLAQLPENEKLKGIFTALLQSGVPVGLWARQNLTQCNSRAELDRILECCVMELPEQISQVRLAACNCDPDTHIGYHLSLLWEDPDRLPEVFQYEMP
;
A
#
# COMPACT_ATOMS: atom_id res chain seq x y z
N MET A 1 16.75 10.38 -0.27
CA MET A 1 15.49 9.92 -0.92
C MET A 1 14.36 10.91 -0.68
N ILE A 2 13.53 11.31 -1.66
CA ILE A 2 12.43 12.30 -1.47
C ILE A 2 11.52 12.03 -0.25
N GLY A 3 11.31 10.76 0.11
CA GLY A 3 10.44 10.34 1.21
C GLY A 3 10.83 10.79 2.63
N HIS A 4 12.03 11.33 2.87
CA HIS A 4 12.37 11.91 4.19
C HIS A 4 11.89 13.35 4.36
N LYS A 5 11.60 14.06 3.25
CA LYS A 5 11.08 15.44 3.27
C LYS A 5 9.58 15.52 3.03
N TYR A 6 9.02 14.52 2.35
CA TYR A 6 7.64 14.52 1.91
C TYR A 6 6.98 13.16 2.13
N LYS A 7 5.67 13.17 2.41
CA LYS A 7 4.83 11.97 2.44
C LYS A 7 4.65 11.43 1.03
N VAL A 8 5.52 10.50 0.63
CA VAL A 8 5.44 9.86 -0.69
C VAL A 8 4.43 8.71 -0.65
N ILE A 9 3.38 8.86 -1.45
CA ILE A 9 2.28 7.91 -1.67
C ILE A 9 2.28 7.48 -3.14
N VAL A 10 2.19 6.19 -3.39
CA VAL A 10 2.02 5.59 -4.71
C VAL A 10 0.54 5.51 -5.04
N ARG A 11 0.23 5.65 -6.32
CA ARG A 11 -1.12 5.54 -6.87
C ARG A 11 -1.14 4.64 -8.09
N SER A 12 -2.20 3.85 -8.22
CA SER A 12 -2.48 3.02 -9.38
C SER A 12 -2.78 3.90 -10.59
N VAL A 13 -2.08 3.65 -11.70
CA VAL A 13 -2.32 4.31 -12.99
C VAL A 13 -3.64 3.84 -13.61
N GLU A 14 -4.06 2.62 -13.25
CA GLU A 14 -5.29 1.99 -13.71
C GLU A 14 -6.52 2.83 -13.35
N ARG A 15 -6.43 3.74 -12.37
CA ARG A 15 -7.47 4.75 -12.05
C ARG A 15 -7.93 5.57 -13.26
N LEU A 16 -7.07 5.73 -14.24
CA LEU A 16 -7.32 6.49 -15.46
C LEU A 16 -7.96 5.63 -16.56
N THR A 17 -8.06 4.32 -16.35
CA THR A 17 -8.54 3.36 -17.34
C THR A 17 -10.03 3.05 -17.18
N PRO A 18 -10.73 2.60 -18.24
CA PRO A 18 -12.11 2.12 -18.14
C PRO A 18 -12.28 0.95 -17.15
N THR A 19 -11.25 0.12 -16.99
CA THR A 19 -11.23 -0.99 -16.03
C THR A 19 -11.50 -0.51 -14.61
N TYR A 20 -10.95 0.64 -14.22
CA TYR A 20 -11.22 1.23 -12.91
C TYR A 20 -12.67 1.63 -12.73
N LYS A 21 -13.32 2.17 -13.77
CA LYS A 21 -14.76 2.51 -13.71
C LYS A 21 -15.61 1.28 -13.34
N ARG A 22 -15.21 0.09 -13.80
CA ARG A 22 -15.89 -1.18 -13.47
C ARG A 22 -15.85 -1.50 -11.97
N TYR A 23 -14.76 -1.16 -11.28
CA TYR A 23 -14.55 -1.48 -9.87
C TYR A 23 -14.75 -0.29 -8.93
N LYS A 24 -15.05 0.91 -9.47
CA LYS A 24 -15.16 2.15 -8.68
C LYS A 24 -16.14 2.05 -7.52
N GLY A 25 -17.25 1.34 -7.68
CA GLY A 25 -18.22 1.09 -6.59
C GLY A 25 -17.59 0.31 -5.43
N THR A 26 -16.91 -0.80 -5.74
CA THR A 26 -16.19 -1.61 -4.75
C THR A 26 -15.10 -0.80 -4.04
N TRP A 27 -14.33 -0.01 -4.79
CA TRP A 27 -13.30 0.86 -4.24
C TRP A 27 -13.88 1.90 -3.28
N ARG A 28 -14.97 2.57 -3.65
CA ARG A 28 -15.67 3.53 -2.77
C ARG A 28 -16.18 2.86 -1.49
N GLN A 29 -16.73 1.66 -1.61
CA GLN A 29 -17.21 0.91 -0.44
C GLN A 29 -16.05 0.57 0.51
N LYS A 30 -14.95 0.03 -0.01
CA LYS A 30 -13.75 -0.29 0.78
C LYS A 30 -13.11 0.95 1.40
N TRP A 31 -13.07 2.06 0.66
CA TRP A 31 -12.61 3.34 1.17
C TRP A 31 -13.47 3.84 2.32
N LYS A 32 -14.80 3.73 2.20
CA LYS A 32 -15.72 4.04 3.30
C LYS A 32 -15.47 3.13 4.51
N THR A 33 -15.22 1.83 4.30
CA THR A 33 -14.84 0.92 5.39
C THR A 33 -13.57 1.38 6.08
N LEU A 34 -12.52 1.74 5.32
CA LEU A 34 -11.27 2.30 5.86
C LEU A 34 -11.54 3.53 6.73
N GLN A 35 -12.42 4.44 6.30
CA GLN A 35 -12.80 5.63 7.07
C GLN A 35 -13.58 5.29 8.35
N GLN A 36 -14.33 4.19 8.36
CA GLN A 36 -15.09 3.73 9.54
C GLN A 36 -14.19 3.02 10.56
N ILE A 37 -13.22 2.23 10.10
CA ILE A 37 -12.28 1.50 10.97
C ILE A 37 -11.03 2.31 11.31
N ARG A 38 -11.11 3.64 11.25
CA ARG A 38 -9.96 4.55 11.29
C ARG A 38 -9.03 4.38 12.51
N GLU A 39 -9.58 3.94 13.65
CA GLU A 39 -8.90 3.71 14.93
C GLU A 39 -8.54 2.23 15.16
N HIS A 40 -8.85 1.34 14.22
CA HIS A 40 -8.48 -0.07 14.31
C HIS A 40 -7.02 -0.25 13.92
N SER A 41 -6.41 -1.29 14.49
CA SER A 41 -5.05 -1.71 14.18
C SER A 41 -4.91 -2.04 12.68
N ALA A 42 -3.89 -1.47 12.04
CA ALA A 42 -3.59 -1.79 10.65
C ALA A 42 -3.22 -3.27 10.48
N ALA A 43 -2.57 -3.89 11.46
CA ALA A 43 -2.22 -5.30 11.42
C ALA A 43 -3.45 -6.22 11.25
N GLU A 44 -4.58 -5.89 11.87
CA GLU A 44 -5.82 -6.68 11.78
C GLU A 44 -6.53 -6.50 10.43
N ALA A 45 -6.49 -5.29 9.89
CA ALA A 45 -7.18 -4.92 8.66
C ALA A 45 -6.41 -5.32 7.38
N PHE A 46 -5.16 -5.73 7.52
CA PHE A 46 -4.29 -6.13 6.42
C PHE A 46 -4.29 -7.65 6.19
N ILE A 47 -3.89 -8.04 4.98
CA ILE A 47 -3.58 -9.43 4.59
C ILE A 47 -2.14 -9.48 4.10
N SER A 48 -1.39 -10.52 4.50
CA SER A 48 -0.10 -10.83 3.88
C SER A 48 -0.32 -11.50 2.52
N GLY A 49 0.21 -10.89 1.45
CA GLY A 49 0.17 -11.50 0.12
C GLY A 49 1.26 -12.54 -0.13
N GLU A 50 2.20 -12.71 0.80
CA GLU A 50 3.28 -13.68 0.67
C GLU A 50 2.79 -15.12 0.67
N GLY A 51 3.36 -15.95 -0.20
CA GLY A 51 3.03 -17.37 -0.31
C GLY A 51 1.60 -17.67 -0.77
N CYS A 52 0.76 -16.65 -0.98
CA CYS A 52 -0.64 -16.83 -1.35
C CYS A 52 -0.80 -17.03 -2.86
N ASP A 53 -1.66 -17.97 -3.24
CA ASP A 53 -2.17 -18.02 -4.61
C ASP A 53 -3.00 -16.74 -4.92
N PRO A 54 -2.79 -16.08 -6.08
CA PRO A 54 -3.49 -14.85 -6.42
C PRO A 54 -5.03 -14.94 -6.40
N LYS A 55 -5.64 -16.09 -6.73
CA LYS A 55 -7.11 -16.24 -6.70
C LYS A 55 -7.61 -16.35 -5.26
N MET A 56 -6.87 -17.06 -4.41
CA MET A 56 -7.16 -17.12 -2.98
C MET A 56 -7.01 -15.74 -2.34
N LEU A 57 -5.92 -15.03 -2.65
CA LEU A 57 -5.66 -13.68 -2.17
C LEU A 57 -6.78 -12.71 -2.58
N LEU A 58 -7.23 -12.75 -3.84
CA LEU A 58 -8.36 -11.95 -4.30
C LEU A 58 -9.63 -12.23 -3.48
N THR A 59 -9.91 -13.50 -3.20
CA THR A 59 -11.08 -13.89 -2.39
C THR A 59 -11.00 -13.30 -0.98
N GLN A 60 -9.83 -13.38 -0.34
CA GLN A 60 -9.60 -12.81 0.99
C GLN A 60 -9.69 -11.27 0.98
N LEU A 61 -9.07 -10.62 0.01
CA LEU A 61 -9.10 -9.15 -0.13
C LEU A 61 -10.50 -8.62 -0.42
N LYS A 62 -11.40 -9.42 -0.99
CA LYS A 62 -12.82 -9.03 -1.19
C LYS A 62 -13.61 -8.96 0.12
N ALA A 63 -13.19 -9.62 1.20
CA ALA A 63 -13.87 -9.54 2.50
C ALA A 63 -13.89 -8.10 3.01
N GLU A 64 -15.06 -7.57 3.39
CA GLU A 64 -15.23 -6.14 3.71
C GLU A 64 -14.26 -5.63 4.79
N THR A 65 -13.95 -6.44 5.79
CA THR A 65 -13.04 -6.13 6.90
C THR A 65 -11.58 -5.93 6.48
N LYS A 66 -11.21 -6.34 5.27
CA LYS A 66 -9.83 -6.30 4.78
C LYS A 66 -9.64 -5.12 3.85
N ILE A 67 -8.84 -4.15 4.28
CA ILE A 67 -8.64 -2.86 3.60
C ILE A 67 -7.18 -2.61 3.21
N GLY A 68 -6.28 -3.51 3.60
CA GLY A 68 -4.87 -3.44 3.25
C GLY A 68 -4.27 -4.75 2.77
N LEU A 69 -3.22 -4.64 1.97
CA LEU A 69 -2.31 -5.72 1.60
C LEU A 69 -0.91 -5.37 2.11
N GLN A 70 -0.18 -6.34 2.67
CA GLN A 70 1.24 -6.21 2.96
C GLN A 70 2.10 -7.27 2.29
N LEU A 71 3.33 -6.89 1.91
CA LEU A 71 4.38 -7.77 1.38
C LEU A 71 5.74 -7.37 1.97
N ALA A 72 6.30 -8.20 2.85
CA ALA A 72 7.65 -8.03 3.38
C ALA A 72 8.75 -8.52 2.43
N GLN A 73 8.41 -9.51 1.62
CA GLN A 73 9.23 -10.02 0.54
C GLN A 73 8.44 -9.96 -0.75
N LEU A 74 9.05 -9.38 -1.79
CA LEU A 74 8.55 -9.45 -3.14
C LEU A 74 8.69 -10.87 -3.67
N PRO A 75 7.59 -11.48 -4.12
CA PRO A 75 7.66 -12.75 -4.85
C PRO A 75 8.24 -12.54 -6.24
N GLU A 76 8.52 -13.65 -6.92
CA GLU A 76 8.90 -13.67 -8.32
C GLU A 76 7.90 -12.90 -9.21
N ASN A 77 8.41 -12.32 -10.29
CA ASN A 77 7.69 -11.37 -11.15
C ASN A 77 6.31 -11.88 -11.64
N GLU A 78 6.18 -13.17 -11.95
CA GLU A 78 4.90 -13.74 -12.40
C GLU A 78 3.82 -13.69 -11.32
N LYS A 79 4.18 -14.09 -10.09
CA LYS A 79 3.28 -14.04 -8.93
C LYS A 79 2.98 -12.60 -8.53
N LEU A 80 3.97 -11.71 -8.63
CA LEU A 80 3.82 -10.29 -8.30
C LEU A 80 2.72 -9.62 -9.16
N LYS A 81 2.67 -9.90 -10.46
CA LYS A 81 1.58 -9.43 -11.33
C LYS A 81 0.21 -9.92 -10.87
N GLY A 82 0.11 -11.18 -10.46
CA GLY A 82 -1.13 -11.76 -9.91
C GLY A 82 -1.59 -11.06 -8.64
N ILE A 83 -0.67 -10.75 -7.73
CA ILE A 83 -0.96 -10.03 -6.48
C ILE A 83 -1.46 -8.61 -6.75
N PHE A 84 -0.78 -7.84 -7.59
CA PHE A 84 -1.24 -6.48 -7.94
C PHE A 84 -2.58 -6.51 -8.71
N THR A 85 -2.81 -7.52 -9.53
CA THR A 85 -4.12 -7.73 -10.17
C THR A 85 -5.21 -8.00 -9.12
N ALA A 86 -4.92 -8.82 -8.11
CA ALA A 86 -5.85 -9.09 -7.01
C ALA A 86 -6.14 -7.83 -6.17
N LEU A 87 -5.11 -7.01 -5.90
CA LEU A 87 -5.26 -5.71 -5.24
C LEU A 87 -6.19 -4.77 -6.01
N LEU A 88 -5.97 -4.64 -7.32
CA LEU A 88 -6.81 -3.82 -8.21
C LEU A 88 -8.27 -4.29 -8.24
N GLN A 89 -8.49 -5.59 -8.42
CA GLN A 89 -9.83 -6.18 -8.57
C GLN A 89 -10.62 -6.24 -7.26
N SER A 90 -9.95 -6.32 -6.11
CA SER A 90 -10.59 -6.32 -4.79
C SER A 90 -11.03 -4.93 -4.34
N GLY A 91 -10.44 -3.88 -4.91
CA GLY A 91 -10.68 -2.50 -4.49
C GLY A 91 -10.16 -2.15 -3.10
N VAL A 92 -9.19 -2.93 -2.62
CA VAL A 92 -8.47 -2.66 -1.39
C VAL A 92 -7.66 -1.37 -1.56
N PRO A 93 -7.89 -0.35 -0.69
CA PRO A 93 -7.33 0.97 -0.89
C PRO A 93 -5.87 1.12 -0.42
N VAL A 94 -5.36 0.19 0.38
CA VAL A 94 -4.01 0.31 0.95
C VAL A 94 -3.14 -0.87 0.56
N GLY A 95 -1.91 -0.58 0.17
CA GLY A 95 -0.88 -1.57 -0.08
C GLY A 95 0.44 -1.11 0.53
N LEU A 96 1.15 -2.01 1.20
CA LEU A 96 2.43 -1.72 1.81
C LEU A 96 3.45 -2.79 1.46
N TRP A 97 4.58 -2.41 0.85
CA TRP A 97 5.62 -3.37 0.50
C TRP A 97 7.01 -2.75 0.49
N ALA A 98 8.04 -3.59 0.66
CA ALA A 98 9.41 -3.21 0.33
C ALA A 98 9.63 -3.33 -1.19
N ARG A 99 10.25 -2.34 -1.82
CA ARG A 99 10.52 -2.32 -3.28
C ARG A 99 11.54 -3.36 -3.74
N GLN A 100 12.29 -3.95 -2.80
CA GLN A 100 13.27 -5.01 -3.02
C GLN A 100 13.36 -5.90 -1.79
N ASN A 101 13.86 -7.11 -1.97
CA ASN A 101 14.11 -8.05 -0.87
C ASN A 101 15.42 -7.67 -0.17
N LEU A 102 15.34 -7.34 1.11
CA LEU A 102 16.48 -6.93 1.93
C LEU A 102 17.03 -8.16 2.66
N THR A 103 18.34 -8.37 2.57
CA THR A 103 19.03 -9.50 3.19
C THR A 103 19.62 -9.14 4.56
N GLN A 104 19.84 -7.85 4.82
CA GLN A 104 20.48 -7.34 6.05
C GLN A 104 19.47 -6.76 7.06
N CYS A 105 18.17 -6.78 6.75
CA CYS A 105 17.12 -6.40 7.70
C CYS A 105 16.00 -7.44 7.73
N ASN A 106 15.38 -7.63 8.88
CA ASN A 106 14.18 -8.45 9.00
C ASN A 106 12.95 -7.64 8.51
N SER A 107 12.73 -7.61 7.20
CA SER A 107 11.64 -6.83 6.61
C SER A 107 10.27 -7.19 7.17
N ARG A 108 10.06 -8.46 7.56
CA ARG A 108 8.80 -8.93 8.12
C ARG A 108 8.54 -8.27 9.48
N ALA A 109 9.49 -8.40 10.40
CA ALA A 109 9.37 -7.82 11.74
C ALA A 109 9.22 -6.29 11.67
N GLU A 110 9.94 -5.63 10.77
CA GLU A 110 9.79 -4.19 10.59
C GLU A 110 8.42 -3.79 10.04
N LEU A 111 7.86 -4.54 9.08
CA LEU A 111 6.51 -4.27 8.57
C LEU A 111 5.43 -4.53 9.61
N ASP A 112 5.55 -5.60 10.38
CA ASP A 112 4.63 -5.89 11.47
C ASP A 112 4.64 -4.73 12.49
N ARG A 113 5.83 -4.23 12.88
CA ARG A 113 5.99 -3.03 13.72
C ARG A 113 5.41 -1.76 13.12
N ILE A 114 5.52 -1.57 11.79
CA ILE A 114 4.92 -0.42 11.10
C ILE A 114 3.38 -0.50 11.15
N LEU A 115 2.82 -1.71 11.14
CA LEU A 115 1.38 -1.94 11.16
C LEU A 115 0.78 -1.93 12.59
N GLU A 116 1.59 -1.78 13.63
CA GLU A 116 1.17 -1.56 15.03
C GLU A 116 0.67 -0.11 15.28
N CYS A 117 0.10 0.53 14.28
CA CYS A 117 -0.56 1.83 14.40
C CYS A 117 -2.00 1.74 13.93
N CYS A 118 -2.78 2.81 14.15
CA CYS A 118 -4.08 2.91 13.52
C CYS A 118 -3.90 3.05 12.00
N VAL A 119 -4.84 2.52 11.21
CA VAL A 119 -4.75 2.57 9.74
C VAL A 119 -4.51 3.99 9.22
N MET A 120 -5.18 5.00 9.78
CA MET A 120 -5.05 6.40 9.33
C MET A 120 -3.71 7.04 9.68
N GLU A 121 -2.97 6.49 10.63
CA GLU A 121 -1.64 6.96 11.04
C GLU A 121 -0.54 6.38 10.17
N LEU A 122 -0.83 5.33 9.38
CA LEU A 122 0.14 4.60 8.57
C LEU A 122 0.99 5.52 7.65
N PRO A 123 0.43 6.54 6.96
CA PRO A 123 1.24 7.45 6.16
C PRO A 123 2.25 8.27 7.00
N GLU A 124 1.87 8.65 8.23
CA GLU A 124 2.77 9.35 9.15
C GLU A 124 3.82 8.40 9.70
N GLN A 125 3.42 7.21 10.15
CA GLN A 125 4.33 6.17 10.64
C GLN A 125 5.42 5.84 9.61
N ILE A 126 5.05 5.68 8.34
CA ILE A 126 6.01 5.43 7.25
C ILE A 126 6.93 6.64 7.02
N SER A 127 6.42 7.86 7.18
CA SER A 127 7.23 9.09 7.10
C SER A 127 8.30 9.11 8.21
N GLN A 128 7.93 8.73 9.44
CA GLN A 128 8.87 8.66 10.57
C GLN A 128 9.91 7.56 10.37
N VAL A 129 9.52 6.39 9.85
CA VAL A 129 10.46 5.32 9.52
C VAL A 129 11.44 5.72 8.41
N ARG A 130 10.97 6.48 7.41
CA ARG A 130 11.85 7.06 6.38
C ARG A 130 12.82 8.10 6.95
N LEU A 131 12.36 8.91 7.90
CA LEU A 131 13.21 9.89 8.58
C LEU A 131 14.30 9.20 9.42
N ALA A 132 13.93 8.18 10.20
CA ALA A 132 14.88 7.39 11.00
C ALA A 132 15.96 6.73 10.13
N ALA A 133 15.61 6.30 8.92
CA ALA A 133 16.53 5.71 7.98
C ALA A 133 17.64 6.66 7.50
N CYS A 134 17.47 7.99 7.59
CA CYS A 134 18.37 8.97 6.97
C CYS A 134 19.84 8.84 7.40
N ASN A 135 20.09 8.34 8.61
CA ASN A 135 21.43 8.15 9.16
C ASN A 135 21.90 6.69 9.14
N CYS A 136 21.14 5.80 8.51
CA CYS A 136 21.44 4.38 8.39
C CYS A 136 21.93 4.03 6.99
N ASP A 137 22.58 2.87 6.86
CA ASP A 137 22.91 2.29 5.56
C ASP A 137 21.62 1.87 4.81
N PRO A 138 21.46 2.24 3.53
CA PRO A 138 20.29 1.88 2.73
C PRO A 138 19.91 0.40 2.71
N ASP A 139 20.87 -0.51 2.77
CA ASP A 139 20.59 -1.95 2.69
C ASP A 139 20.19 -2.55 4.05
N THR A 140 20.41 -1.81 5.13
CA THR A 140 20.14 -2.24 6.51
C THR A 140 18.81 -1.72 7.08
N HIS A 141 18.19 -0.72 6.44
CA HIS A 141 17.00 -0.06 6.99
C HIS A 141 15.84 -0.01 5.99
N ILE A 142 14.71 -0.66 6.34
CA ILE A 142 13.54 -0.80 5.46
C ILE A 142 12.98 0.53 4.98
N GLY A 143 13.14 1.60 5.77
CA GLY A 143 12.67 2.95 5.45
C GLY A 143 13.12 3.43 4.07
N TYR A 144 14.26 2.95 3.54
CA TYR A 144 14.70 3.28 2.18
C TYR A 144 13.88 2.64 1.06
N HIS A 145 13.13 1.60 1.39
CA HIS A 145 12.53 0.68 0.43
C HIS A 145 11.00 0.61 0.53
N LEU A 146 10.40 1.23 1.56
CA LEU A 146 8.95 1.24 1.76
C LEU A 146 8.20 1.94 0.62
N SER A 147 7.23 1.23 0.08
CA SER A 147 6.22 1.72 -0.87
C SER A 147 4.84 1.63 -0.23
N LEU A 148 4.12 2.75 -0.23
CA LEU A 148 2.76 2.86 0.28
C LEU A 148 1.83 3.20 -0.87
N LEU A 149 0.95 2.28 -1.26
CA LEU A 149 -0.24 2.57 -2.05
C LEU A 149 -1.32 3.08 -1.11
N TRP A 150 -1.91 4.24 -1.41
CA TRP A 150 -3.00 4.81 -0.63
C TRP A 150 -4.03 5.45 -1.55
N GLU A 151 -5.15 4.75 -1.71
CA GLU A 151 -6.10 4.96 -2.79
C GLU A 151 -7.43 5.52 -2.31
N ASP A 152 -7.54 6.84 -2.42
CA ASP A 152 -8.83 7.54 -2.34
C ASP A 152 -9.48 7.56 -3.74
N PRO A 153 -10.65 6.89 -3.92
CA PRO A 153 -11.32 6.82 -5.22
C PRO A 153 -11.98 8.13 -5.68
N ASP A 154 -12.15 9.10 -4.77
CA ASP A 154 -12.74 10.39 -5.08
C ASP A 154 -11.70 11.51 -5.20
N ARG A 155 -10.44 11.23 -4.86
CA ARG A 155 -9.33 12.16 -5.13
C ARG A 155 -9.04 12.22 -6.62
N LEU A 156 -9.47 13.30 -7.25
CA LEU A 156 -9.17 13.61 -8.65
C LEU A 156 -7.66 13.88 -8.83
N PRO A 157 -7.08 13.56 -10.01
CA PRO A 157 -5.78 14.10 -10.38
C PRO A 157 -5.86 15.63 -10.32
N GLU A 158 -4.81 16.28 -9.82
CA GLU A 158 -4.70 17.72 -9.96
C GLU A 158 -4.77 18.04 -11.46
N VAL A 159 -5.78 18.82 -11.87
CA VAL A 159 -5.90 19.26 -13.25
C VAL A 159 -4.87 20.37 -13.42
N PHE A 160 -3.68 20.01 -13.92
CA PHE A 160 -2.69 21.02 -14.29
C PHE A 160 -3.24 21.81 -15.47
N GLN A 161 -3.77 23.00 -15.20
CA GLN A 161 -3.95 24.00 -16.24
C GLN A 161 -2.57 24.51 -16.61
N TYR A 162 -2.02 24.01 -17.71
CA TYR A 162 -0.89 24.66 -18.35
C TYR A 162 -1.38 26.00 -18.91
N GLU A 163 -1.10 27.09 -18.22
CA GLU A 163 -1.05 28.39 -18.89
C GLU A 163 0.14 28.32 -19.87
N MET A 164 -0.17 28.23 -21.16
CA MET A 164 0.87 28.34 -22.17
C MET A 164 1.39 29.79 -22.18
N PRO A 165 2.72 30.00 -22.12
CA PRO A 165 3.31 31.33 -22.18
C PRO A 165 3.08 32.01 -23.54
#